data_AF-A0AA50CIZ5-F1
#
_entry.id   AF-A0AA50CIZ5-F1
#
_cell.length_a   1.000
_cell.length_b   1.000
_cell.length_c   1.000
_cell.angle_alpha   90.00
_cell.angle_beta   90.00
_cell.angle_gamma   90.00
#
_symmetry.space_group_name_H-M   'P 1'
#
loop_
_entity.id
_entity.type
_entity.pdbx_description
1 polymer ?
#
loop_
_entity_poly.entity_id
_entity_poly.type
_entity_poly.pdbx_seq_one_letter_code
_entity_poly.pdbx_strand_id
1 'polypeptide(L)'
;MRGSRVASPAVEARFHKEMMGLYDRFADLGFRPVLLRRFVLLNGGVAAAKELVFKPGTTGLERLLDAGKAELSMEALMLRPEYQPLFSELELQEATQRLASATRSRSRGRLQAQPTQPK
;
A
#
# COMPACT_ATOMS: atom_id res chain seq x y z
N MET A 1 -31.12 2.43 14.14
CA MET A 1 -31.08 2.14 12.69
C MET A 1 -29.65 2.34 12.20
N ARG A 2 -28.82 1.30 12.10
CA ARG A 2 -27.48 1.42 11.50
C ARG A 2 -27.64 1.15 10.01
N GLY A 3 -27.65 2.20 9.20
CA GLY A 3 -27.60 2.05 7.75
C GLY A 3 -26.30 1.35 7.38
N SER A 4 -26.39 0.15 6.81
CA SER A 4 -25.27 -0.48 6.13
C SER A 4 -24.76 0.49 5.07
N ARG A 5 -23.63 1.16 5.35
CA ARG A 5 -22.90 1.92 4.33
C ARG A 5 -22.25 0.90 3.39
N VAL A 6 -23.03 0.36 2.47
CA VAL A 6 -22.47 -0.22 1.27
C VAL A 6 -21.74 0.93 0.57
N ALA A 7 -20.43 0.84 0.46
CA ALA A 7 -19.66 1.85 -0.24
C ALA A 7 -20.20 1.98 -1.67
N SER A 8 -20.38 3.22 -2.13
CA SER A 8 -20.94 3.47 -3.46
C SER A 8 -19.96 2.96 -4.54
N PRO A 9 -20.46 2.35 -5.63
CA PRO A 9 -19.64 1.98 -6.79
C PRO A 9 -18.77 3.14 -7.32
N ALA A 10 -19.21 4.39 -7.14
CA ALA A 10 -18.42 5.58 -7.51
C ALA A 10 -17.16 5.75 -6.64
N VAL A 11 -17.23 5.40 -5.35
CA VAL A 11 -16.10 5.48 -4.41
C VAL A 11 -15.08 4.39 -4.74
N GLU A 12 -15.54 3.17 -5.05
CA GLU A 12 -14.68 2.07 -5.49
C GLU A 12 -13.98 2.38 -6.83
N ALA A 13 -14.71 2.92 -7.81
CA ALA A 13 -14.12 3.32 -9.09
C ALA A 13 -13.07 4.43 -8.92
N ARG A 14 -13.33 5.40 -8.03
CA ARG A 14 -12.36 6.45 -7.71
C ARG A 14 -11.12 5.87 -7.02
N PHE A 15 -11.30 4.96 -6.05
CA PHE A 15 -10.19 4.26 -5.41
C PHE A 15 -9.34 3.50 -6.42
N HIS A 16 -9.96 2.76 -7.35
CA HIS A 16 -9.25 2.08 -8.43
C HIS A 16 -8.43 3.04 -9.30
N LYS A 17 -9.02 4.18 -9.72
CA LYS A 17 -8.31 5.19 -10.51
C LYS A 17 -7.12 5.78 -9.76
N GLU A 18 -7.27 6.07 -8.46
CA GLU A 18 -6.18 6.59 -7.64
C GLU A 18 -5.06 5.54 -7.45
N MET A 19 -5.41 4.27 -7.23
CA MET A 19 -4.46 3.14 -7.23
C MET A 19 -3.68 3.05 -8.55
N MET A 20 -4.35 3.23 -9.69
CA MET A 20 -3.68 3.26 -10.99
C MET A 20 -2.71 4.44 -11.11
N GLY A 21 -3.10 5.61 -10.62
CA GLY A 21 -2.24 6.80 -10.60
C GLY A 21 -1.03 6.70 -9.66
N LEU A 22 -1.04 5.80 -8.66
CA LEU A 22 0.14 5.53 -7.85
C LEU A 22 1.27 4.88 -8.67
N TYR A 23 0.94 4.01 -9.64
CA TYR A 23 1.98 3.37 -10.47
C TYR A 23 2.78 4.34 -11.29
N ASP A 24 2.11 5.35 -11.84
CA ASP A 24 2.78 6.39 -12.63
C ASP A 24 3.81 7.11 -11.75
N ARG A 25 3.43 7.44 -10.51
CA ARG A 25 4.35 8.04 -9.53
C ARG A 25 5.46 7.11 -9.06
N PHE A 26 5.22 5.80 -8.98
CA PHE A 26 6.28 4.83 -8.65
C PHE A 26 7.36 4.80 -9.73
N ALA A 27 6.95 4.90 -10.99
CA ALA A 27 7.90 4.96 -12.10
C ALA A 27 8.83 6.19 -11.99
N ASP A 28 8.30 7.34 -11.56
CA ASP A 28 9.09 8.55 -11.30
C ASP A 28 10.09 8.37 -10.15
N LEU A 29 9.82 7.45 -9.22
CA LEU A 29 10.70 7.06 -8.12
C LEU A 29 11.68 5.93 -8.49
N GLY A 30 11.70 5.50 -9.76
CA GLY A 30 12.63 4.49 -10.25
C GLY A 30 12.29 3.05 -9.86
N PHE A 31 11.05 2.76 -9.47
CA PHE A 31 10.63 1.37 -9.21
C PHE A 31 9.20 1.07 -9.68
N ARG A 32 8.90 -0.23 -9.86
CA ARG A 32 7.59 -0.68 -10.33
C ARG A 32 7.13 -1.93 -9.54
N PRO A 33 6.16 -1.80 -8.63
CA PRO A 33 5.62 -2.95 -7.90
C PRO A 33 4.71 -3.79 -8.83
N VAL A 34 5.32 -4.77 -9.52
CA VAL A 34 4.67 -5.58 -10.55
C VAL A 34 3.46 -6.34 -10.02
N LEU A 35 3.57 -6.90 -8.80
CA LEU A 35 2.48 -7.66 -8.18
C LEU A 35 1.29 -6.75 -7.87
N LEU A 36 1.50 -5.62 -7.20
CA LEU A 36 0.44 -4.62 -6.98
C LEU A 36 -0.27 -4.34 -8.31
N ARG A 37 0.48 -4.03 -9.39
CA ARG A 37 -0.11 -3.64 -10.69
C ARG A 37 -0.99 -4.72 -11.27
N ARG A 38 -0.48 -5.95 -11.23
CA ARG A 38 -1.21 -7.11 -11.73
C ARG A 38 -2.52 -7.30 -10.96
N PHE A 39 -2.50 -7.22 -9.64
CA PHE A 39 -3.70 -7.39 -8.82
C PHE A 39 -4.73 -6.28 -9.06
N VAL A 40 -4.29 -5.03 -9.17
CA VAL A 40 -5.21 -3.91 -9.45
C VAL A 40 -5.88 -4.05 -10.81
N LEU A 41 -5.15 -4.50 -11.83
CA LEU A 41 -5.68 -4.71 -13.18
C LEU A 41 -6.65 -5.89 -13.27
N LEU A 42 -6.36 -6.99 -12.58
CA LEU A 42 -7.16 -8.22 -12.69
C LEU A 42 -8.37 -8.22 -11.75
N ASN A 43 -8.22 -7.68 -10.54
CA ASN A 43 -9.20 -7.83 -9.47
C ASN A 43 -9.89 -6.50 -9.10
N GLY A 44 -9.38 -5.37 -9.59
CA GLY A 44 -9.82 -4.05 -9.17
C GLY A 44 -9.06 -3.53 -7.94
N GLY A 45 -9.20 -2.23 -7.67
CA GLY A 45 -8.41 -1.54 -6.64
C GLY A 45 -8.71 -2.05 -5.23
N VAL A 46 -9.98 -2.19 -4.88
CA VAL A 46 -10.41 -2.58 -3.53
C VAL A 46 -10.01 -4.02 -3.22
N ALA A 47 -10.34 -4.97 -4.12
CA ALA A 47 -9.97 -6.37 -3.92
C ALA A 47 -8.44 -6.54 -3.83
N ALA A 48 -7.68 -5.84 -4.67
CA ALA A 48 -6.22 -5.84 -4.59
C ALA A 48 -5.72 -5.31 -3.24
N ALA A 49 -6.27 -4.19 -2.74
CA ALA A 49 -5.87 -3.62 -1.47
C ALA A 49 -6.17 -4.54 -0.27
N LYS A 50 -7.36 -5.14 -0.24
CA LYS A 50 -7.76 -6.11 0.79
C LYS A 50 -6.81 -7.30 0.87
N GLU A 51 -6.34 -7.78 -0.27
CA GLU A 51 -5.42 -8.92 -0.31
C GLU A 51 -3.97 -8.52 0.02
N LEU A 52 -3.49 -7.43 -0.56
CA LEU A 52 -2.07 -7.07 -0.50
C LEU A 52 -1.69 -6.33 0.78
N VAL A 53 -2.65 -5.78 1.53
CA VAL A 53 -2.38 -5.15 2.82
C VAL A 53 -1.76 -6.14 3.82
N PHE A 54 -2.06 -7.44 3.71
CA PHE A 54 -1.48 -8.50 4.55
C PHE A 54 -0.20 -9.12 3.98
N LYS A 55 0.31 -8.63 2.83
CA LYS A 55 1.46 -9.21 2.11
C LYS A 55 2.61 -8.21 2.03
N PRO A 56 3.47 -8.11 3.07
CA PRO A 56 4.61 -7.19 3.08
C PRO A 56 5.57 -7.44 1.91
N GLY A 57 6.27 -6.39 1.46
CA GLY A 57 7.18 -6.46 0.32
C GLY A 57 6.54 -6.51 -1.07
N THR A 58 5.21 -6.62 -1.18
CA THR A 58 4.52 -6.72 -2.49
C THR A 58 3.96 -5.39 -2.99
N THR A 59 3.69 -4.44 -2.08
CA THR A 59 3.04 -3.16 -2.38
C THR A 59 4.03 -2.06 -2.77
N GLY A 60 5.33 -2.28 -2.50
CA GLY A 60 6.37 -1.25 -2.66
C GLY A 60 6.43 -0.26 -1.50
N LEU A 61 5.64 -0.48 -0.44
CA LEU A 61 5.60 0.36 0.76
C LEU A 61 7.00 0.59 1.33
N GLU A 62 7.83 -0.43 1.45
CA GLU A 62 9.17 -0.34 2.04
C GLU A 62 10.05 0.66 1.28
N ARG A 63 9.99 0.64 -0.06
CA ARG A 63 10.74 1.61 -0.90
C ARG A 63 10.21 3.03 -0.76
N LEU A 64 8.89 3.20 -0.63
CA LEU A 64 8.27 4.50 -0.41
C LEU A 64 8.67 5.08 0.95
N LEU A 65 8.75 4.24 1.97
CA LEU A 65 9.18 4.64 3.31
C LEU A 65 10.63 5.11 3.32
N ASP A 66 11.51 4.39 2.62
CA ASP A 66 12.93 4.76 2.45
C ASP A 66 13.08 6.09 1.69
N ALA A 67 12.21 6.34 0.70
CA ALA A 67 12.16 7.58 -0.06
C ALA A 67 11.45 8.75 0.68
N GLY A 68 10.86 8.50 1.86
CA GLY A 68 10.06 9.50 2.58
C GLY A 68 8.75 9.87 1.85
N LYS A 69 8.23 8.96 1.02
CA LYS A 69 7.04 9.10 0.16
C LYS A 69 5.90 8.16 0.56
N ALA A 70 5.74 7.92 1.86
CA ALA A 70 4.73 7.00 2.41
C ALA A 70 3.29 7.36 2.02
N GLU A 71 3.03 8.65 1.78
CA GLU A 71 1.75 9.18 1.32
C GLU A 71 1.35 8.68 -0.08
N LEU A 72 2.30 8.19 -0.87
CA LEU A 72 2.07 7.58 -2.18
C LEU A 72 1.80 6.07 -2.09
N SER A 73 1.64 5.52 -0.89
CA SER A 73 1.40 4.09 -0.71
C SER A 73 -0.08 3.72 -0.82
N MET A 74 -0.32 2.45 -1.12
CA MET A 74 -1.66 1.86 -1.05
C MET A 74 -2.24 1.95 0.37
N GLU A 75 -1.40 1.71 1.38
CA GLU A 75 -1.76 1.74 2.79
C GLU A 75 -2.22 3.14 3.21
N ALA A 76 -1.51 4.19 2.79
CA ALA A 76 -1.93 5.57 3.02
C ALA A 76 -3.25 5.89 2.31
N LEU A 77 -3.45 5.36 1.10
CA LEU A 77 -4.70 5.53 0.36
C LEU A 77 -5.88 4.86 1.06
N MET A 78 -5.71 3.65 1.62
CA MET A 78 -6.74 2.94 2.38
C MET A 78 -7.23 3.72 3.60
N LEU A 79 -6.32 4.46 4.26
CA LEU A 79 -6.63 5.21 5.49
C LEU A 79 -7.32 6.56 5.23
N ARG A 80 -7.49 6.99 3.99
CA ARG A 80 -8.19 8.25 3.70
C ARG A 80 -9.68 8.14 4.09
N PRO A 81 -10.25 9.14 4.77
CA PRO A 81 -11.62 9.08 5.31
C PRO A 81 -12.69 8.70 4.27
N GLU A 82 -12.52 9.14 3.02
CA GLU A 82 -13.42 8.82 1.92
C GLU A 82 -13.38 7.35 1.49
N TYR A 83 -12.29 6.63 1.77
CA TYR A 83 -12.05 5.24 1.36
C TYR A 83 -12.16 4.23 2.49
N GLN A 84 -12.00 4.66 3.75
CA GLN A 84 -12.16 3.77 4.92
C GLN A 84 -13.44 2.90 4.89
N PRO A 85 -14.62 3.39 4.44
CA PRO A 85 -15.82 2.55 4.36
C PRO A 85 -15.74 1.36 3.38
N LEU A 86 -14.72 1.30 2.51
CA LEU A 86 -14.48 0.17 1.60
C LEU A 86 -13.83 -1.02 2.31
N PHE A 87 -13.26 -0.80 3.49
CA PHE A 87 -12.39 -1.72 4.18
C PHE A 87 -12.94 -2.12 5.55
N SER A 88 -12.56 -3.31 6.01
CA SER A 88 -12.83 -3.76 7.37
C SER A 88 -11.89 -3.08 8.37
N GLU A 89 -12.26 -3.09 9.64
CA GLU A 89 -11.41 -2.55 10.70
C GLU A 89 -10.04 -3.27 10.74
N LEU A 90 -10.01 -4.59 10.52
CA LEU A 90 -8.77 -5.37 10.47
C LEU A 90 -7.85 -4.90 9.33
N GLU A 91 -8.39 -4.66 8.14
CA GLU A 91 -7.63 -4.17 6.98
C GLU A 91 -7.05 -2.76 7.23
N LEU A 92 -7.82 -1.88 7.88
CA LEU A 92 -7.37 -0.53 8.23
C LEU A 92 -6.33 -0.55 9.36
N GLN A 93 -6.49 -1.45 10.34
CA GLN A 93 -5.50 -1.66 11.39
C GLN A 93 -4.18 -2.15 10.80
N GLU A 94 -4.20 -3.11 9.87
CA GLU A 94 -2.99 -3.59 9.20
C GLU A 94 -2.32 -2.46 8.40
N ALA A 95 -3.06 -1.68 7.61
CA ALA A 95 -2.52 -0.53 6.88
C ALA A 95 -1.83 0.47 7.83
N THR A 96 -2.46 0.75 8.97
CA THR A 96 -1.90 1.63 10.02
C THR A 96 -0.62 1.05 10.60
N GLN A 97 -0.62 -0.24 10.94
CA GLN A 97 0.54 -0.93 11.52
C GLN A 97 1.72 -0.96 10.54
N ARG A 98 1.47 -1.20 9.26
CA ARG A 98 2.52 -1.22 8.23
C ARG A 98 3.15 0.15 8.02
N LEU A 99 2.35 1.22 8.02
CA LEU A 99 2.86 2.61 8.00
C LEU A 99 3.65 2.95 9.27
N ALA A 100 3.20 2.49 10.44
CA ALA A 100 3.88 2.75 11.71
C ALA A 100 5.19 1.94 11.87
N SER A 101 5.21 0.70 11.39
CA SER A 101 6.37 -0.21 11.46
C SER A 101 7.59 0.35 10.73
N ALA A 102 7.37 1.18 9.71
CA ALA A 102 8.40 1.99 9.06
C ALA A 102 9.20 2.87 10.03
N THR A 103 8.48 3.51 10.95
CA THR A 103 9.07 4.41 11.94
C THR A 103 9.93 3.63 12.94
N ARG A 104 9.55 2.37 13.22
CA ARG A 104 10.29 1.48 14.13
C ARG A 104 11.48 0.78 13.46
N SER A 105 11.44 0.52 12.16
CA SER A 105 12.58 -0.03 11.40
C SER A 105 13.77 0.95 11.33
N ARG A 106 13.50 2.27 11.30
CA ARG A 106 14.56 3.29 11.44
C ARG A 106 15.37 3.17 12.74
N SER A 107 14.81 2.55 13.78
CA SER A 107 15.50 2.29 15.06
C SER A 107 16.23 0.95 15.13
N ARG A 108 16.10 0.08 14.11
CA ARG A 108 16.71 -1.26 14.09
C ARG A 108 17.54 -1.45 12.82
N GLY A 109 18.66 -0.73 12.75
CA GLY A 109 19.86 -1.16 12.04
C GLY A 109 19.74 -1.33 10.54
N ARG A 110 20.49 -0.52 9.79
CA ARG A 110 21.13 -1.03 8.58
C ARG A 110 21.87 -2.32 8.96
N LEU A 111 21.28 -3.49 8.69
CA LEU A 111 22.07 -4.70 8.58
C LEU A 111 22.93 -4.49 7.34
N GLN A 112 24.18 -4.15 7.59
CA GLN A 112 25.21 -3.98 6.57
C GLN A 112 25.21 -5.24 5.70
N ALA A 113 24.94 -5.09 4.41
CA ALA A 113 25.27 -6.13 3.46
C ALA A 113 26.79 -6.30 3.50
N GLN A 114 27.27 -7.39 4.11
CA GLN A 114 28.68 -7.72 4.08
C GLN A 114 29.04 -8.09 2.64
N PRO A 115 30.08 -7.51 2.03
CA PRO A 115 30.52 -7.90 0.70
C PRO A 115 31.05 -9.33 0.76
N THR A 116 30.39 -10.25 0.04
CA THR A 116 30.89 -11.60 -0.19
C THR A 116 32.17 -11.49 -1.02
N GLN A 117 33.32 -11.80 -0.41
CA GLN A 117 34.56 -11.98 -1.15
C GLN A 117 34.50 -13.31 -1.92
N PRO A 118 34.80 -13.33 -3.23
CA PRO A 118 34.99 -14.57 -3.94
C PRO A 118 36.34 -15.19 -3.57
N LYS A 119 36.38 -16.51 -3.45
CA LYS A 119 37.59 -17.33 -3.23
C LYS A 119 38.25 -17.66 -4.57
#